data_AF-A0AAE9Y478-F1
#
_entry.id   AF-A0AAE9Y478-F1
#
_cell.length_a   1.000
_cell.length_b   1.000
_cell.length_c   1.000
_cell.angle_alpha   90.00
_cell.angle_beta   90.00
_cell.angle_gamma   90.00
#
_symmetry.space_group_name_H-M   'P 1'
#
loop_
_entity.id
_entity.type
_entity.pdbx_description
1 polymer ?
#
loop_
_entity_poly.entity_id
_entity_poly.type
_entity_poly.pdbx_seq_one_letter_code
_entity_poly.pdbx_strand_id
1 'polypeptide(L)'
;MTLELDADVEVTDDAIAITYAATNEGEAPIVLLDLMEAPDGEGTRLTSEGWAALDAGDGVAEIAQRALPRPDDVALAEQPTVGGTDLAPGASAGGALRVPLPLADRGPYAAVGQEAPSDPDRVRFCVGALPTGPDAEVEVTRRDGLPEGVDALASHVEAFASAQAVVCTEPVDLP
;
A
#
# COMPACT_ATOMS: atom_id res chain seq x y z
N MET A 1 14.20 10.98 -5.34
CA MET A 1 13.46 9.75 -5.70
C MET A 1 12.36 10.17 -6.65
N THR A 2 12.18 9.42 -7.74
CA THR A 2 11.13 9.64 -8.73
C THR A 2 10.46 8.29 -9.00
N LEU A 3 9.14 8.23 -8.86
CA LEU A 3 8.35 7.04 -9.04
C LEU A 3 7.22 7.37 -10.01
N GLU A 4 7.06 6.59 -11.07
CA GLU A 4 5.93 6.68 -11.99
C GLU A 4 4.95 5.54 -11.68
N LEU A 5 3.65 5.80 -11.79
CA LEU A 5 2.59 4.81 -11.68
C LEU A 5 1.76 4.80 -12.97
N ASP A 6 1.75 3.65 -13.64
CA ASP A 6 0.79 3.31 -14.68
C ASP A 6 -0.23 2.35 -14.08
N ALA A 7 -1.51 2.72 -14.09
CA ALA A 7 -2.55 1.90 -13.49
C ALA A 7 -3.86 2.02 -14.27
N ASP A 8 -4.53 0.88 -14.41
CA ASP A 8 -5.88 0.76 -14.95
C ASP A 8 -6.82 0.40 -13.80
N VAL A 9 -7.89 1.17 -13.64
CA VAL A 9 -8.88 1.03 -12.56
C VAL A 9 -10.25 0.85 -13.20
N GLU A 10 -10.75 -0.38 -13.16
CA GLU A 10 -12.07 -0.74 -13.68
C GLU A 10 -13.05 -0.96 -12.53
N VAL A 11 -14.19 -0.28 -12.58
CA VAL A 11 -15.24 -0.41 -11.56
C VAL A 11 -16.43 -1.19 -12.14
N THR A 12 -16.88 -2.20 -11.40
CA THR A 12 -18.12 -2.96 -11.66
C THR A 12 -19.09 -2.78 -10.50
N ASP A 13 -20.30 -3.35 -10.62
CA ASP A 13 -21.31 -3.30 -9.55
C ASP A 13 -20.85 -4.00 -8.24
N ASP A 14 -19.90 -4.93 -8.33
CA ASP A 14 -19.50 -5.84 -7.25
C ASP A 14 -18.01 -5.73 -6.85
N ALA A 15 -17.19 -5.02 -7.62
CA ALA A 15 -15.76 -4.91 -7.35
C ALA A 15 -15.09 -3.73 -8.07
N ILE A 16 -13.90 -3.40 -7.60
CA ILE A 16 -12.92 -2.58 -8.31
C ILE A 16 -11.76 -3.50 -8.69
N ALA A 17 -11.44 -3.59 -9.97
CA ALA A 17 -10.26 -4.26 -10.48
C ALA A 17 -9.17 -3.23 -10.75
N ILE A 18 -7.98 -3.43 -10.19
CA ILE A 18 -6.84 -2.54 -10.38
C ILE A 18 -5.70 -3.38 -10.93
N THR A 19 -5.14 -3.00 -12.07
CA THR A 19 -3.87 -3.54 -12.56
C THR A 19 -2.89 -2.38 -12.65
N TYR A 20 -1.67 -2.55 -12.14
CA TYR A 20 -0.72 -1.45 -12.12
C TYR A 20 0.72 -1.91 -12.31
N ALA A 21 1.57 -0.96 -12.72
CA ALA A 21 3.01 -1.04 -12.70
C ALA A 21 3.58 0.27 -12.14
N ALA A 22 4.48 0.17 -11.17
CA ALA A 22 5.23 1.29 -10.64
C ALA A 22 6.70 1.19 -11.10
N THR A 23 7.23 2.26 -11.65
CA THR A 23 8.57 2.32 -12.24
C THR A 23 9.46 3.27 -11.45
N ASN A 24 10.64 2.81 -11.03
CA ASN A 24 11.65 3.66 -10.43
C ASN A 24 12.36 4.48 -11.52
N GLU A 25 11.89 5.69 -11.78
CA GLU A 25 12.55 6.62 -12.72
C GLU A 25 13.70 7.41 -12.08
N GLY A 26 13.98 7.18 -10.80
CA GLY A 26 15.10 7.78 -10.10
C GLY A 26 16.44 7.13 -10.47
N GLU A 27 17.52 7.74 -9.97
CA GLU A 27 18.89 7.26 -10.18
C GLU A 27 19.40 6.33 -9.07
N ALA A 28 18.60 6.14 -8.01
CA ALA A 28 18.95 5.34 -6.84
C ALA A 28 17.92 4.21 -6.63
N PRO A 29 18.32 3.06 -6.06
CA PRO A 29 17.40 1.98 -5.74
C PRO A 29 16.37 2.40 -4.67
N ILE A 30 15.17 1.83 -4.77
CA ILE A 30 14.05 2.07 -3.85
C ILE A 30 13.43 0.74 -3.42
N VAL A 31 12.58 0.78 -2.40
CA VAL A 31 11.66 -0.33 -2.06
C VAL A 31 10.26 0.13 -2.43
N LEU A 32 9.61 -0.56 -3.36
CA LEU A 32 8.19 -0.39 -3.62
C LEU A 32 7.41 -1.13 -2.54
N LEU A 33 6.47 -0.47 -1.87
CA LEU A 33 5.64 -1.06 -0.81
C LEU A 33 4.40 -1.68 -1.41
N ASP A 34 4.55 -2.80 -2.12
CA ASP A 34 3.52 -3.46 -2.91
C ASP A 34 2.93 -4.72 -2.27
N LEU A 35 3.33 -5.09 -1.05
CA LEU A 35 2.88 -6.32 -0.40
C LEU A 35 2.18 -5.98 0.92
N MET A 36 0.86 -5.91 0.90
CA MET A 36 0.05 -5.66 2.09
C MET A 36 -0.48 -6.98 2.67
N GLU A 37 -0.88 -6.93 3.95
CA GLU A 37 -1.50 -8.09 4.57
C GLU A 37 -2.85 -8.45 3.94
N ALA A 38 -3.06 -9.74 3.74
CA ALA A 38 -4.31 -10.32 3.29
C ALA A 38 -4.68 -11.56 4.09
N PRO A 39 -5.99 -11.85 4.28
CA PRO A 39 -6.42 -13.11 4.87
C PRO A 39 -5.85 -14.31 4.11
N ASP A 40 -5.32 -15.27 4.86
CA ASP A 40 -4.79 -16.55 4.35
C ASP A 40 -5.18 -17.69 5.29
N GLY A 41 -6.34 -18.29 5.03
CA GLY A 41 -6.92 -19.31 5.91
C GLY A 41 -7.23 -18.76 7.30
N GLU A 42 -6.54 -19.29 8.31
CA GLU A 42 -6.69 -18.88 9.73
C GLU A 42 -5.80 -17.69 10.13
N GLY A 43 -4.98 -17.15 9.21
CA GLY A 43 -4.04 -16.07 9.48
C GLY A 43 -4.01 -14.99 8.39
N THR A 44 -2.89 -14.29 8.32
CA THR A 44 -2.59 -13.29 7.28
C THR A 44 -1.29 -13.63 6.57
N ARG A 45 -1.17 -13.20 5.31
CA ARG A 45 0.09 -13.21 4.55
C ARG A 45 0.30 -11.87 3.86
N LEU A 46 1.55 -11.47 3.69
CA LEU A 46 1.91 -10.36 2.81
C LEU A 46 1.78 -10.80 1.36
N THR A 47 1.10 -10.02 0.53
CA THR A 47 0.87 -10.34 -0.87
C THR A 47 0.54 -9.10 -1.67
N SER A 48 0.86 -9.13 -2.96
CA SER A 48 0.48 -8.09 -3.93
C SER A 48 -1.01 -8.00 -4.19
N GLU A 49 -1.80 -8.97 -3.73
CA GLU A 49 -3.27 -8.94 -3.72
C GLU A 49 -3.84 -8.19 -2.51
N GLY A 50 -2.99 -7.87 -1.52
CA GLY A 50 -3.37 -7.18 -0.31
C GLY A 50 -3.55 -5.69 -0.53
N TRP A 51 -4.42 -5.07 0.26
CA TRP A 51 -4.69 -3.64 0.21
C TRP A 51 -5.26 -3.16 1.55
N ALA A 52 -5.19 -1.85 1.77
CA ALA A 52 -5.97 -1.16 2.80
C ALA A 52 -6.96 -0.17 2.15
N ALA A 53 -8.10 0.08 2.80
CA ALA A 53 -9.03 1.13 2.41
C ALA A 53 -9.02 2.24 3.45
N LEU A 54 -9.00 3.49 2.98
CA LEU A 54 -8.91 4.68 3.82
C LEU A 54 -9.89 5.74 3.32
N ASP A 55 -10.45 6.51 4.24
CA ASP A 55 -11.12 7.77 3.92
C ASP A 55 -10.10 8.83 3.50
N ALA A 56 -10.15 9.23 2.22
CA ALA A 56 -9.31 10.30 1.67
C ALA A 56 -10.01 11.67 1.69
N GLY A 57 -11.22 11.75 2.24
CA GLY A 57 -12.07 12.93 2.27
C GLY A 57 -12.84 13.16 0.96
N ASP A 58 -13.79 14.10 0.99
CA ASP A 58 -14.56 14.56 -0.17
C ASP A 58 -15.23 13.43 -1.00
N GLY A 59 -15.72 12.39 -0.30
CA GLY A 59 -16.39 11.23 -0.89
C GLY A 59 -15.43 10.28 -1.62
N VAL A 60 -14.11 10.38 -1.38
CA VAL A 60 -13.10 9.54 -2.04
C VAL A 60 -12.59 8.47 -1.08
N ALA A 61 -12.70 7.21 -1.48
CA ALA A 61 -11.96 6.11 -0.88
C ALA A 61 -10.57 5.98 -1.50
N GLU A 62 -9.55 5.73 -0.69
CA GLU A 62 -8.22 5.34 -1.16
C GLU A 62 -8.01 3.84 -0.95
N ILE A 63 -7.67 3.14 -2.03
CA ILE A 63 -7.11 1.78 -1.99
C ILE A 63 -5.58 1.91 -1.95
N ALA A 64 -4.97 1.43 -0.87
CA ALA A 64 -3.60 1.73 -0.54
C ALA A 64 -2.71 0.47 -0.49
N GLN A 65 -1.55 0.56 -1.15
CA GLN A 65 -0.38 -0.29 -0.94
C GLN A 65 0.80 0.59 -0.52
N ARG A 66 0.88 0.92 0.77
CA ARG A 66 1.89 1.84 1.31
C ARG A 66 2.01 1.72 2.83
N ALA A 67 3.06 2.30 3.40
CA ALA A 67 3.14 2.46 4.84
C ALA A 67 2.03 3.43 5.31
N LEU A 68 1.41 3.11 6.44
CA LEU A 68 0.31 3.89 7.00
C LEU A 68 0.71 4.37 8.39
N PRO A 69 0.41 5.62 8.74
CA PRO A 69 0.71 6.13 10.07
C PRO A 69 -0.15 5.38 11.08
N ARG A 70 0.41 5.07 12.25
CA ARG A 70 -0.36 4.51 13.36
C ARG A 70 -1.15 5.65 14.01
N PRO A 71 -2.45 5.49 14.30
CA PRO A 71 -3.19 6.47 15.08
C PRO A 71 -2.57 6.65 16.47
N ASP A 72 -2.54 7.88 16.98
CA ASP A 72 -1.84 8.24 18.22
C ASP A 72 -2.38 7.53 19.47
N ASP A 73 -3.66 7.16 19.45
CA ASP A 73 -4.41 6.54 20.55
C ASP A 73 -4.40 5.01 20.52
N VAL A 74 -3.65 4.41 19.60
CA VAL A 74 -3.61 2.96 19.41
C VAL A 74 -2.36 2.34 20.03
N ALA A 75 -2.56 1.54 21.07
CA ALA A 75 -1.53 0.65 21.62
C ALA A 75 -1.65 -0.73 21.00
N LEU A 76 -0.56 -1.22 20.40
CA LEU A 76 -0.53 -2.51 19.72
C LEU A 76 0.32 -3.50 20.50
N ALA A 77 -0.11 -4.77 20.54
CA ALA A 77 0.72 -5.86 21.06
C ALA A 77 1.90 -6.14 20.12
N GLU A 78 1.67 -6.03 18.81
CA GLU A 78 2.66 -6.22 17.76
C GLU A 78 2.47 -5.14 16.70
N GLN A 79 3.57 -4.61 16.16
CA GLN A 79 3.54 -3.55 15.16
C GLN A 79 3.34 -4.17 13.77
N PRO A 80 2.22 -3.87 13.06
CA PRO A 80 2.00 -4.36 11.71
C PRO A 80 3.06 -3.85 10.73
N THR A 81 3.33 -4.67 9.72
CA THR A 81 4.31 -4.40 8.67
C THR A 81 3.67 -4.43 7.29
N VAL A 82 4.28 -3.68 6.37
CA VAL A 82 4.07 -3.78 4.93
C VAL A 82 5.33 -4.36 4.30
N GLY A 83 5.18 -5.30 3.38
CA GLY A 83 6.27 -5.84 2.59
C GLY A 83 6.52 -5.01 1.35
N GLY A 84 7.73 -5.11 0.82
CA GLY A 84 8.08 -4.44 -0.42
C GLY A 84 9.08 -5.19 -1.27
N THR A 85 9.11 -4.78 -2.52
CA THR A 85 9.96 -5.27 -3.60
C THR A 85 11.10 -4.28 -3.87
N ASP A 86 12.33 -4.75 -3.96
CA ASP A 86 13.48 -3.90 -4.28
C ASP A 86 13.47 -3.53 -5.78
N LEU A 87 13.51 -2.23 -6.09
CA LEU A 87 13.54 -1.72 -7.46
C LEU A 87 14.83 -0.94 -7.74
N ALA A 88 15.64 -1.49 -8.65
CA ALA A 88 16.76 -0.77 -9.25
C ALA A 88 16.28 0.41 -10.11
N PRO A 89 17.14 1.41 -10.39
CA PRO A 89 16.85 2.46 -11.38
C PRO A 89 16.39 1.88 -12.73
N GLY A 90 15.26 2.39 -13.23
CA GLY A 90 14.61 1.95 -14.48
C GLY A 90 13.86 0.62 -14.39
N ALA A 91 13.82 -0.04 -13.23
CA ALA A 91 13.04 -1.25 -13.03
C ALA A 91 11.59 -0.92 -12.64
N SER A 92 10.70 -1.86 -12.95
CA SER A 92 9.28 -1.78 -12.61
C SER A 92 8.82 -3.05 -11.89
N ALA A 93 7.89 -2.88 -10.95
CA ALA A 93 7.12 -3.96 -10.35
C ALA A 93 5.65 -3.54 -10.25
N GLY A 94 4.77 -4.50 -10.03
CA GLY A 94 3.35 -4.22 -9.96
C GLY A 94 2.53 -5.46 -9.73
N GLY A 95 1.21 -5.29 -9.77
CA GLY A 95 0.29 -6.34 -9.43
C GLY A 95 -1.11 -6.11 -9.94
N ALA A 96 -1.99 -7.04 -9.58
CA ALA A 96 -3.41 -6.94 -9.81
C ALA A 96 -4.16 -7.12 -8.49
N LEU A 97 -5.13 -6.25 -8.24
CA LEU A 97 -5.99 -6.24 -7.07
C LEU A 97 -7.44 -6.44 -7.51
N ARG A 98 -8.20 -7.16 -6.70
CA ARG A 98 -9.66 -7.16 -6.76
C ARG A 98 -10.19 -6.73 -5.39
N VAL A 99 -10.82 -5.57 -5.35
CA VAL A 99 -11.41 -4.97 -4.15
C VAL A 99 -12.92 -5.18 -4.21
N PRO A 100 -13.53 -5.98 -3.32
CA PRO A 100 -14.98 -6.18 -3.31
C PRO A 100 -15.75 -4.90 -2.98
N LEU A 101 -16.94 -4.75 -3.58
CA LEU A 101 -17.94 -3.75 -3.21
C LEU A 101 -19.15 -4.42 -2.49
N PRO A 102 -19.76 -3.76 -1.48
CA PRO A 102 -19.36 -2.48 -0.89
C PRO A 102 -17.97 -2.58 -0.23
N LEU A 103 -17.24 -1.46 -0.16
CA LEU A 103 -15.89 -1.46 0.40
C LEU A 103 -15.91 -1.97 1.84
N ALA A 104 -15.05 -2.94 2.13
CA ALA A 104 -14.83 -3.43 3.47
C ALA A 104 -13.70 -2.64 4.13
N ASP A 105 -13.85 -2.39 5.43
CA ASP A 105 -12.76 -1.90 6.26
C ASP A 105 -11.62 -2.91 6.25
N ARG A 106 -10.48 -2.49 5.71
CA ARG A 106 -9.30 -3.33 5.58
C ARG A 106 -8.05 -2.52 5.75
N GLY A 107 -7.09 -3.09 6.45
CA GLY A 107 -5.79 -2.48 6.71
C GLY A 107 -5.34 -2.71 8.15
N PRO A 108 -4.09 -2.34 8.48
CA PRO A 108 -3.49 -2.55 9.80
C PRO A 108 -4.23 -1.82 10.92
N TYR A 109 -4.98 -0.77 10.59
CA TYR A 109 -5.65 0.12 11.54
C TYR A 109 -7.16 0.26 11.31
N ALA A 110 -7.73 -0.60 10.46
CA ALA A 110 -9.15 -0.56 10.11
C ALA A 110 -10.05 -0.69 11.36
N ALA A 111 -9.74 -1.60 12.27
CA ALA A 111 -10.52 -1.81 13.50
C ALA A 111 -10.40 -0.67 14.54
N VAL A 112 -9.55 0.33 14.31
CA VAL A 112 -9.22 1.40 15.25
C VAL A 112 -9.29 2.80 14.62
N GLY A 113 -10.19 2.97 13.66
CA GLY A 113 -10.59 4.28 13.15
C GLY A 113 -9.87 4.78 11.90
N GLN A 114 -9.07 3.93 11.24
CA GLN A 114 -8.67 4.15 9.83
C GLN A 114 -9.55 3.28 8.93
N GLU A 115 -10.85 3.58 8.96
CA GLU A 115 -11.90 2.88 8.23
C GLU A 115 -12.02 3.44 6.80
N ALA A 116 -12.64 2.66 5.93
CA ALA A 116 -13.09 3.13 4.63
C ALA A 116 -14.26 4.12 4.83
N PRO A 117 -14.47 5.10 3.93
CA PRO A 117 -15.69 5.88 3.96
C PRO A 117 -16.88 4.95 3.72
N SER A 118 -17.97 5.16 4.46
CA SER A 118 -19.14 4.26 4.45
C SER A 118 -19.88 4.22 3.10
N ASP A 119 -19.77 5.31 2.32
CA ASP A 119 -20.45 5.49 1.04
C ASP A 119 -19.64 6.44 0.16
N PRO A 120 -18.51 5.98 -0.43
CA PRO A 120 -17.69 6.80 -1.29
C PRO A 120 -18.34 6.97 -2.66
N ASP A 121 -18.28 8.19 -3.20
CA ASP A 121 -18.66 8.49 -4.58
C ASP A 121 -17.57 8.07 -5.57
N ARG A 122 -16.31 8.04 -5.12
CA ARG A 122 -15.12 7.85 -5.96
C ARG A 122 -14.07 7.02 -5.26
N VAL A 123 -13.19 6.40 -6.05
CA VAL A 123 -12.04 5.65 -5.56
C VAL A 123 -10.75 6.06 -6.26
N ARG A 124 -9.63 6.06 -5.54
CA ARG A 124 -8.28 6.16 -6.13
C ARG A 124 -7.39 5.04 -5.62
N PHE A 125 -6.40 4.64 -6.42
CA PHE A 125 -5.36 3.71 -5.99
C PHE A 125 -4.07 4.46 -5.69
N CYS A 126 -3.41 4.13 -4.58
CA CYS A 126 -2.14 4.73 -4.19
C CYS A 126 -1.11 3.66 -3.82
N VAL A 127 0.13 3.83 -4.29
CA VAL A 127 1.27 3.00 -3.93
C VAL A 127 2.41 3.84 -3.34
N GLY A 128 3.08 3.31 -2.33
CA GLY A 128 4.21 3.95 -1.65
C GLY A 128 5.55 3.36 -2.07
N ALA A 129 6.61 4.16 -2.04
CA ALA A 129 7.98 3.67 -2.14
C ALA A 129 8.93 4.39 -1.19
N LEU A 130 9.89 3.66 -0.64
CA LEU A 130 10.90 4.17 0.29
C LEU A 130 12.26 4.31 -0.40
N PRO A 131 12.99 5.40 -0.15
CA PRO A 131 14.39 5.48 -0.55
C PRO A 131 15.21 4.41 0.19
N THR A 132 16.29 3.95 -0.44
CA THR A 132 17.24 3.03 0.19
C THR A 132 18.64 3.64 0.20
N GLY A 133 19.51 3.08 1.05
CA GLY A 133 20.91 3.49 1.14
C GLY A 133 21.24 4.28 2.43
N PRO A 134 22.48 4.74 2.57
CA PRO A 134 23.00 5.32 3.81
C PRO A 134 22.34 6.64 4.21
N ASP A 135 21.75 7.35 3.26
CA ASP A 135 21.08 8.64 3.48
C ASP A 135 19.55 8.49 3.67
N ALA A 136 19.02 7.26 3.69
CA ALA A 136 17.60 7.02 3.93
C ALA A 136 17.24 7.34 5.39
N GLU A 137 16.14 8.06 5.60
CA GLU A 137 15.68 8.46 6.93
C GLU A 137 15.14 7.29 7.77
N VAL A 138 14.72 6.21 7.09
CA VAL A 138 14.23 4.97 7.70
C VAL A 138 14.97 3.77 7.12
N GLU A 139 15.26 2.80 7.97
CA GLU A 139 15.87 1.54 7.57
C GLU A 139 14.78 0.45 7.49
N VAL A 140 14.58 -0.11 6.30
CA VAL A 140 13.71 -1.28 6.14
C VAL A 140 14.46 -2.55 6.57
N THR A 141 13.72 -3.51 7.11
CA THR A 141 14.31 -4.78 7.54
C THR A 141 14.54 -5.69 6.33
N ARG A 142 15.81 -6.07 6.12
CA ARG A 142 16.23 -7.13 5.18
C ARG A 142 16.97 -8.19 5.96
N ARG A 143 16.48 -9.43 5.95
CA ARG A 143 17.12 -10.55 6.66
C ARG A 143 16.77 -11.87 6.00
N ASP A 144 17.58 -12.88 6.26
CA ASP A 144 17.25 -14.25 5.86
C ASP A 144 15.93 -14.70 6.52
N GLY A 145 15.11 -15.43 5.77
CA GLY A 145 13.84 -15.98 6.25
C GLY A 145 12.66 -14.99 6.24
N LEU A 146 12.73 -13.92 5.44
CA LEU A 146 11.52 -13.19 5.05
C LEU A 146 10.55 -14.10 4.29
N PRO A 147 9.23 -13.80 4.30
CA PRO A 147 8.27 -14.53 3.49
C PRO A 147 8.69 -14.56 2.01
N GLU A 148 8.33 -15.63 1.32
CA GLU A 148 8.65 -15.76 -0.11
C GLU A 148 8.07 -14.58 -0.90
N GLY A 149 8.89 -13.98 -1.75
CA GLY A 149 8.51 -12.82 -2.56
C GLY A 149 8.57 -11.47 -1.84
N VAL A 150 9.04 -11.41 -0.59
CA VAL A 150 9.25 -10.16 0.16
C VAL A 150 10.75 -9.85 0.24
N ASP A 151 11.19 -8.75 -0.38
CA ASP A 151 12.60 -8.32 -0.33
C ASP A 151 12.90 -7.50 0.94
N ALA A 152 11.93 -6.72 1.40
CA ALA A 152 12.07 -5.85 2.56
C ALA A 152 10.76 -5.72 3.36
N LEU A 153 10.88 -5.46 4.66
CA LEU A 153 9.75 -5.10 5.54
C LEU A 153 9.89 -3.67 6.04
N ALA A 154 8.79 -2.92 6.00
CA ALA A 154 8.63 -1.62 6.62
C ALA A 154 7.50 -1.68 7.67
N SER A 155 7.55 -0.80 8.66
CA SER A 155 6.54 -0.73 9.71
C SER A 155 5.42 0.25 9.33
N HIS A 156 4.17 -0.07 9.65
CA HIS A 156 3.08 0.91 9.59
C HIS A 156 3.20 1.92 10.75
N VAL A 157 4.11 2.88 10.65
CA VAL A 157 4.28 3.95 11.63
C VAL A 157 4.57 5.27 10.93
N GLU A 158 4.40 6.37 11.65
CA GLU A 158 4.58 7.73 11.12
C GLU A 158 5.93 7.91 10.40
N ALA A 159 7.03 7.40 10.96
CA ALA A 159 8.36 7.54 10.34
C ALA A 159 8.42 6.98 8.90
N PHE A 160 7.87 5.79 8.67
CA PHE A 160 7.84 5.20 7.32
C PHE A 160 6.75 5.84 6.45
N ALA A 161 5.62 6.20 7.05
CA ALA A 161 4.52 6.86 6.35
C ALA A 161 4.93 8.23 5.78
N SER A 162 5.78 8.96 6.51
CA SER A 162 6.33 10.27 6.13
C SER A 162 7.56 10.17 5.20
N ALA A 163 8.37 9.12 5.31
CA ALA A 163 9.60 8.97 4.50
C ALA A 163 9.38 8.44 3.08
N GLN A 164 8.21 7.86 2.80
CA GLN A 164 7.89 7.34 1.47
C GLN A 164 7.45 8.45 0.51
N ALA A 165 7.69 8.25 -0.79
CA ALA A 165 6.88 8.90 -1.81
C ALA A 165 5.61 8.09 -2.02
N VAL A 166 4.49 8.77 -2.17
CA VAL A 166 3.20 8.17 -2.52
C VAL A 166 2.77 8.74 -3.86
N VAL A 167 2.45 7.85 -4.79
CA VAL A 167 1.86 8.19 -6.08
C VAL A 167 0.48 7.55 -6.15
N CYS A 168 -0.47 8.28 -6.74
CA CYS A 168 -1.86 7.87 -6.81
C CYS A 168 -2.42 8.08 -8.22
N THR A 169 -3.41 7.28 -8.58
CA THR A 169 -4.25 7.53 -9.75
C THR A 169 -5.12 8.76 -9.53
N GLU A 170 -5.67 9.29 -10.63
CA GLU A 170 -6.85 10.16 -10.52
C GLU A 170 -8.03 9.35 -9.92
N PRO A 171 -8.95 9.98 -9.17
CA PRO A 171 -10.15 9.31 -8.68
C PRO A 171 -11.08 8.89 -9.83
N VAL A 172 -11.65 7.69 -9.72
CA VAL A 172 -12.64 7.11 -10.63
C VAL A 172 -13.99 7.02 -9.91
N ASP A 173 -15.07 7.33 -10.61
CA ASP A 173 -16.43 7.26 -10.05
C ASP A 173 -16.85 5.82 -9.72
N LEU A 174 -17.53 5.67 -8.59
CA LEU A 174 -18.22 4.45 -8.19
C LEU A 174 -19.69 4.48 -8.67
N PRO A 175 -20.32 3.31 -8.91
CA PRO A 175 -21.68 3.21 -9.45
C PRO A 175 -22.78 3.66 -8.48
#